data_AF-A0A359GUX9-F1
#
_entry.id   AF-A0A359GUX9-F1
#
_cell.length_a   1.000
_cell.length_b   1.000
_cell.length_c   1.000
_cell.angle_alpha   90.00
_cell.angle_beta   90.00
_cell.angle_gamma   90.00
#
_symmetry.space_group_name_H-M   'P 1'
#
loop_
_entity.id
_entity.type
_entity.pdbx_description
1 polymer ?
#
loop_
_entity_poly.entity_id
_entity_poly.type
_entity_poly.pdbx_seq_one_letter_code
_entity_poly.pdbx_strand_id
1 'polypeptide(L)' 'MLAEEVKERVQSAYSQLLETRELTPRYGQRQMIAEIVNTLAVLVGNESVEPPICVVEAGTGTGKT' A
#
# COMPACT_ATOMS: atom_id res chain seq x y z
N MET A 1 -1.38 -13.08 -8.07
CA MET A 1 -1.08 -11.73 -8.60
C MET A 1 -2.30 -10.87 -8.33
N LEU A 2 -2.12 -9.68 -7.74
CA LEU A 2 -3.24 -8.75 -7.49
C LEU A 2 -3.97 -8.40 -8.79
N ALA A 3 -5.29 -8.26 -8.70
CA ALA A 3 -6.11 -7.77 -9.80
C ALA A 3 -5.62 -6.38 -10.24
N GLU A 4 -5.60 -6.13 -11.55
CA GLU A 4 -5.05 -4.88 -12.10
C GLU A 4 -5.84 -3.66 -11.61
N GLU A 5 -7.16 -3.77 -11.51
CA GLU A 5 -8.05 -2.74 -10.95
C GLU A 5 -7.63 -2.32 -9.53
N VAL A 6 -7.18 -3.26 -8.69
CA VAL A 6 -6.74 -2.94 -7.32
C VAL A 6 -5.44 -2.13 -7.35
N LYS A 7 -4.50 -2.47 -8.24
CA LYS A 7 -3.25 -1.71 -8.40
C LYS A 7 -3.52 -0.30 -8.89
N GLU A 8 -4.39 -0.16 -9.90
CA GLU A 8 -4.79 1.14 -10.44
C GLU A 8 -5.46 2.01 -9.38
N ARG A 9 -6.35 1.44 -8.55
CA ARG A 9 -7.01 2.16 -7.45
C ARG A 9 -6.01 2.60 -6.38
N VAL A 10 -5.08 1.74 -5.98
CA VAL A 10 -4.03 2.09 -5.02
C VAL A 10 -3.13 3.21 -5.56
N GLN A 11 -2.70 3.10 -6.82
CA GLN A 11 -1.85 4.11 -7.47
C GLN A 11 -2.58 5.45 -7.62
N SER A 12 -3.86 5.43 -7.99
CA SER A 12 -4.68 6.62 -8.14
C SER A 12 -4.88 7.32 -6.80
N ALA A 13 -5.24 6.57 -5.75
CA ALA A 13 -5.43 7.10 -4.41
C ALA A 13 -4.13 7.70 -3.84
N TYR A 14 -2.99 7.03 -4.06
CA TYR A 14 -1.68 7.55 -3.66
C TYR A 14 -1.34 8.86 -4.41
N SER A 15 -1.59 8.92 -5.71
CA SER A 15 -1.29 10.12 -6.51
C SER A 15 -2.15 11.31 -6.10
N GLN A 16 -3.46 11.10 -5.88
CA GLN A 16 -4.37 12.13 -5.38
C GLN A 16 -3.97 12.65 -3.99
N LEU A 17 -3.52 11.74 -3.10
CA LEU A 17 -3.04 12.13 -1.78
C LEU A 17 -1.81 13.04 -1.87
N LEU A 18 -0.85 12.69 -2.73
CA LEU A 18 0.36 13.49 -2.92
C LEU A 18 0.02 14.87 -3.47
N GLU A 19 -0.86 14.95 -4.46
CA GLU A 19 -1.29 16.22 -5.07
C GLU A 19 -2.01 17.10 -4.05
N THR A 20 -3.00 16.55 -3.34
CA THR A 20 -3.83 17.29 -2.37
C THR A 20 -3.01 17.86 -1.20
N ARG A 21 -1.90 17.21 -0.86
CA ARG A 21 -1.04 17.60 0.26
C ARG A 21 0.30 18.19 -0.16
N GLU A 22 0.50 18.44 -1.46
CA GLU A 22 1.74 18.96 -2.03
C GLU A 22 2.98 18.16 -1.59
N LEU A 23 2.86 16.83 -1.50
CA LEU A 23 3.90 15.93 -1.03
C LEU A 23 4.74 15.38 -2.18
N THR A 24 6.05 15.23 -1.95
CA THR A 24 6.94 14.55 -2.89
C THR A 24 6.89 13.03 -2.71
N PRO A 25 6.70 12.24 -3.79
CA PRO A 25 6.67 10.79 -3.70
C PRO A 25 8.03 10.21 -3.30
N ARG A 26 8.04 9.29 -2.33
CA ARG A 26 9.27 8.59 -1.91
C ARG A 26 9.26 7.12 -2.25
N TYR A 27 10.42 6.56 -2.58
CA TYR A 27 10.55 5.14 -2.92
C TYR A 27 10.13 4.22 -1.76
N GLY A 28 10.57 4.54 -0.53
CA GLY A 28 10.21 3.79 0.66
C GLY A 28 8.70 3.74 0.92
N GLN A 29 7.95 4.82 0.65
CA GLN A 29 6.49 4.81 0.74
C GLN A 29 5.87 3.82 -0.23
N ARG A 30 6.33 3.81 -1.48
CA ARG A 30 5.80 2.89 -2.51
C ARG A 30 6.08 1.43 -2.16
N GLN A 31 7.26 1.12 -1.63
CA GLN A 31 7.59 -0.22 -1.15
C GLN A 31 6.73 -0.62 0.05
N MET A 32 6.58 0.27 1.04
CA MET A 32 5.73 0.05 2.21
C MET A 32 4.27 -0.21 1.81
N ILE A 33 3.73 0.58 0.88
CA ILE A 33 2.37 0.39 0.34
C ILE A 33 2.27 -0.96 -0.37
N ALA A 34 3.25 -1.33 -1.20
CA ALA A 34 3.24 -2.61 -1.90
C ALA A 34 3.22 -3.80 -0.91
N GLU A 35 4.00 -3.74 0.17
CA GLU A 35 4.05 -4.78 1.20
C GLU A 35 2.70 -4.91 1.92
N ILE A 36 2.09 -3.78 2.30
CA ILE A 36 0.77 -3.75 2.93
C ILE A 36 -0.29 -4.35 2.00
N VAL A 37 -0.33 -3.93 0.73
CA VAL A 37 -1.33 -4.41 -0.24
C VAL A 37 -1.16 -5.90 -0.50
N ASN A 38 0.07 -6.40 -0.66
CA ASN A 38 0.33 -7.82 -0.82
C ASN A 38 -0.09 -8.63 0.41
N THR A 39 0.16 -8.10 1.61
CA THR A 39 -0.24 -8.75 2.87
C THR A 39 -1.76 -8.82 2.99
N LEU A 40 -2.48 -7.75 2.64
CA LEU A 40 -3.94 -7.71 2.68
C LEU A 40 -4.60 -8.45 1.53
N ALA A 41 -3.87 -8.76 0.45
CA ALA A 41 -4.41 -9.43 -0.74
C ALA A 41 -5.04 -10.79 -0.42
N VAL A 42 -4.57 -11.49 0.62
CA VAL A 42 -5.11 -12.78 1.05
C VAL A 42 -6.57 -12.68 1.53
N LEU A 43 -6.99 -11.50 1.98
CA LEU A 43 -8.37 -11.24 2.41
C LEU A 43 -9.33 -11.05 1.22
N VAL A 44 -8.80 -10.88 0.00
CA VAL A 44 -9.57 -10.71 -1.22
C VAL A 44 -9.90 -12.10 -1.78
N GLY A 45 -10.88 -12.77 -1.16
CA GLY A 45 -11.34 -14.09 -1.54
C GLY A 45 -12.59 -14.50 -0.76
N ASN A 46 -13.26 -15.56 -1.19
CA ASN A 46 -14.45 -16.10 -0.50
C ASN A 46 -14.10 -17.13 0.59
N GLU A 47 -12.82 -17.44 0.77
CA GLU A 47 -12.36 -18.39 1.77
C GLU A 47 -12.14 -17.68 3.12
N SER A 48 -12.50 -18.35 4.20
CA SER A 48 -12.19 -17.86 5.54
C SER A 48 -10.68 -18.02 5.79
N VAL A 49 -9.96 -16.91 5.76
CA VAL A 49 -8.53 -16.85 6.07
C VAL A 49 -8.31 -16.13 7.40
N GLU A 50 -7.24 -16.50 8.09
CA GLU A 50 -6.84 -15.80 9.32
C GLU A 50 -6.37 -14.37 8.96
N PRO A 51 -6.71 -13.35 9.77
CA PRO A 51 -6.28 -11.97 9.50
C PRO A 51 -4.75 -11.86 9.41
N PRO A 52 -4.19 -11.32 8.32
CA PRO A 52 -2.76 -11.25 8.14
C PRO A 52 -2.15 -10.14 9.00
N ILE A 53 -0.91 -10.36 9.45
CA ILE A 53 -0.12 -9.36 10.17
C ILE A 53 0.99 -8.86 9.23
N CYS A 54 1.08 -7.55 9.04
CA CYS A 54 2.14 -6.90 8.28
C CYS A 54 3.06 -6.12 9.23
N VAL A 55 4.37 -6.34 9.13
CA VAL A 55 5.38 -5.57 9.87
C VAL A 55 6.38 -5.02 8.88
N VAL A 56 6.51 -3.70 8.83
CA VAL A 56 7.47 -2.98 7.97
C VAL A 56 8.31 -2.07 8.83
N GLU A 57 9.63 -2.27 8.81
CA GLU A 57 10.55 -1.30 9.38
C GLU A 57 10.72 -0.13 8.40
N ALA A 58 10.43 1.09 8.87
CA ALA A 58 10.53 2.30 8.06
C ALA A 58 11.32 3.38 8.82
N GLY A 59 12.52 3.68 8.32
CA GLY A 59 13.41 4.70 8.88
C GLY A 59 12.82 6.12 8.85
N THR A 60 13.49 7.09 9.46
CA THR A 60 13.07 8.49 9.44
C THR A 60 13.08 9.06 8.01
N GLY A 61 12.15 9.97 7.71
CA GLY A 61 12.05 10.59 6.38
C GLY A 61 11.46 9.69 5.29
N THR A 62 11.14 8.43 5.59
CA THR A 62 10.44 7.51 4.67
C THR A 62 9.00 7.91 4.39
N GLY A 63 8.40 8.80 5.19
CA GLY A 63 7.01 9.23 5.01
C GLY A 63 5.99 8.13 5.32
N LYS A 64 6.22 7.37 6.41
CA LYS A 64 5.37 6.26 6.89
C LYS A 64 3.93 6.62 7.30
N THR A 65 3.57 7.90 7.29
CA THR A 65 2.24 8.43 7.69
C THR A 65 1.75 9.35 6.59
#